data_AF-A0A956J2S2-F1
#
_entry.id   AF-A0A956J2S2-F1
#
_cell.length_a   1.000
_cell.length_b   1.000
_cell.length_c   1.000
_cell.angle_alpha   90.00
_cell.angle_beta   90.00
_cell.angle_gamma   90.00
#
_symmetry.space_group_name_H-M   'P 1'
#
loop_
_entity.id
_entity.type
_entity.pdbx_description
1 polymer ?
#
loop_
_entity_poly.entity_id
_entity_poly.type
_entity_poly.pdbx_seq_one_letter_code
_entity_poly.pdbx_strand_id
1 'polypeptide(L)'
;AAVQRTVANTGYVSDKLYMRGEFPLSQLEACADRLSLDALAKGFGQEERRLIAELLFGLRDTSLLKTRMRCCTLTRILDSLRQYAEAGIPVLWTGIEDQLLYAPDYFGVLAGRERAPVETSRPAHLRVSAGYWREFCGHQYLTYALESLLWAVLEAVEGESRGMAIDDLVVRQILQADFRRCLEEHFDTASSPRSLLESLGLTGPPTTAQCETLRERIGYEHPASERLISSLQAPSPALAAARAIGLLVTLYAKWRVSAGDEAAADLSIKFGREMWIGNVLPQMDSWWQGSLDWPIALRFLINDLIVPQHDRVMYSKGRLDRSWLHHEHGLIVKLQESKVEFRSSRHVQSANMLWDLGLIKWDPDTDQITLTAEGERVRSRALERLA
;
A
#
# COMPACT_ATOMS: atom_id res chain seq x y z
N ALA A 1 29.52 18.33 10.99
CA ALA A 1 30.96 18.16 10.66
C ALA A 1 31.20 17.70 9.22
N ALA A 2 30.51 16.69 8.67
CA ALA A 2 30.76 16.20 7.30
C ALA A 2 30.33 17.17 6.19
N VAL A 3 29.07 17.66 6.21
CA VAL A 3 28.58 18.72 5.29
C VAL A 3 29.53 19.91 5.30
N GLN A 4 29.93 20.37 6.49
CA GLN A 4 30.91 21.45 6.64
C GLN A 4 32.22 21.14 5.94
N ARG A 5 32.76 19.92 5.99
CA ARG A 5 33.99 19.56 5.24
C ARG A 5 33.76 19.55 3.73
N THR A 6 32.59 19.10 3.27
CA THR A 6 32.21 19.10 1.85
C THR A 6 32.24 20.51 1.26
N VAL A 7 31.69 21.48 1.99
CA VAL A 7 31.58 22.88 1.55
C VAL A 7 32.72 23.78 2.03
N ALA A 8 33.51 23.39 3.03
CA ALA A 8 34.56 24.23 3.63
C ALA A 8 35.60 24.72 2.63
N ASN A 9 35.89 23.90 1.61
CA ASN A 9 36.88 24.22 0.58
C ASN A 9 36.26 24.94 -0.64
N THR A 10 34.99 25.33 -0.58
CA THR A 10 34.38 26.18 -1.61
C THR A 10 34.78 27.64 -1.38
N GLY A 11 34.98 28.39 -2.46
CA GLY A 11 35.19 29.84 -2.40
C GLY A 11 34.10 30.56 -1.60
N TYR A 12 32.87 30.04 -1.68
CA TYR A 12 31.72 30.54 -0.92
C TYR A 12 31.95 30.55 0.60
N VAL A 13 32.53 29.47 1.15
CA VAL A 13 32.79 29.34 2.59
C VAL A 13 34.15 29.93 2.97
N SER A 14 35.20 29.65 2.18
CA SER A 14 36.56 30.15 2.47
C SER A 14 36.64 31.67 2.44
N ASP A 15 35.94 32.31 1.48
CA ASP A 15 36.00 33.76 1.26
C ASP A 15 34.88 34.50 2.02
N LYS A 16 34.11 33.74 2.82
CA LYS A 16 32.97 34.20 3.63
C LYS A 16 31.94 34.96 2.80
N LEU A 17 31.63 34.47 1.59
CA LEU A 17 30.69 35.13 0.68
C LEU A 17 29.28 35.19 1.26
N TYR A 18 28.89 34.22 2.10
CA TYR A 18 27.62 34.21 2.84
C TYR A 18 27.42 35.40 3.80
N MET A 19 28.49 36.14 4.13
CA MET A 19 28.44 37.34 4.98
C MET A 19 28.35 38.64 4.16
N ARG A 20 28.45 38.55 2.82
CA ARG A 20 28.44 39.72 1.93
C ARG A 20 27.02 39.95 1.40
N GLY A 21 26.63 41.21 1.25
CA GLY A 21 25.34 41.58 0.67
C GLY A 21 25.25 41.28 -0.84
N GLU A 22 26.39 41.30 -1.54
CA GLU A 22 26.51 41.00 -2.97
C GLU A 22 27.86 40.30 -3.24
N PHE A 23 27.90 39.39 -4.22
CA PHE A 23 29.12 38.72 -4.67
C PHE A 23 29.00 38.23 -6.13
N PRO A 24 30.12 38.02 -6.85
CA PRO A 24 30.10 37.68 -8.27
C PRO A 24 29.42 36.33 -8.57
N LEU A 25 28.58 36.28 -9.61
CA LEU A 25 27.93 35.05 -10.08
C LEU A 25 28.94 33.94 -10.40
N SER A 26 30.09 34.29 -10.99
CA SER A 26 31.16 33.34 -11.31
C SER A 26 31.71 32.59 -10.09
N GLN A 27 31.66 33.19 -8.90
CA GLN A 27 32.05 32.51 -7.66
C GLN A 27 30.98 31.54 -7.18
N LEU A 28 29.70 31.86 -7.40
CA LEU A 28 28.60 30.93 -7.15
C LEU A 28 28.68 29.74 -8.11
N GLU A 29 28.89 29.99 -9.41
CA GLU A 29 29.05 28.95 -10.44
C GLU A 29 30.24 28.02 -10.13
N ALA A 30 31.38 28.58 -9.69
CA ALA A 30 32.54 27.79 -9.27
C ALA A 30 32.28 26.89 -8.05
N CYS A 31 31.30 27.24 -7.21
CA CYS A 31 30.92 26.47 -6.03
C CYS A 31 29.67 25.61 -6.24
N ALA A 32 28.92 25.84 -7.32
CA ALA A 32 27.61 25.25 -7.59
C ALA A 32 27.66 23.72 -7.51
N ASP A 33 28.75 23.14 -8.01
CA ASP A 33 28.94 21.70 -8.03
C ASP A 33 28.92 21.03 -6.64
N ARG A 34 29.35 21.75 -5.60
CA ARG A 34 29.40 21.28 -4.19
C ARG A 34 28.23 21.79 -3.35
N LEU A 35 27.52 22.80 -3.84
CA LEU A 35 26.35 23.40 -3.20
C LEU A 35 25.03 22.96 -3.87
N SER A 36 25.10 22.07 -4.87
CA SER A 36 23.93 21.53 -5.56
C SER A 36 23.25 20.44 -4.73
N LEU A 37 21.97 20.20 -5.04
CA LEU A 37 21.20 19.09 -4.46
C LEU A 37 21.79 17.71 -4.86
N ASP A 38 22.51 17.64 -5.98
CA ASP A 38 23.16 16.42 -6.47
C ASP A 38 24.56 16.19 -5.91
N ALA A 39 25.05 17.07 -5.03
CA ALA A 39 26.40 17.02 -4.49
C ALA A 39 26.68 15.70 -3.73
N LEU A 40 25.66 15.08 -3.14
CA LEU A 40 25.75 13.78 -2.46
C LEU A 40 26.19 12.65 -3.40
N ALA A 41 25.73 12.66 -4.66
CA ALA A 41 26.05 11.61 -5.63
C ALA A 41 27.52 11.65 -6.10
N LYS A 42 28.18 12.81 -5.97
CA LYS A 42 29.55 13.05 -6.44
C LYS A 42 30.59 12.42 -5.52
N GLY A 43 31.80 12.18 -6.06
CA GLY A 43 32.88 11.49 -5.33
C GLY A 43 33.25 12.12 -3.99
N PHE A 44 33.24 13.45 -3.90
CA PHE A 44 33.54 14.16 -2.64
C PHE A 44 32.44 14.02 -1.57
N GLY A 45 31.22 13.62 -1.94
CA GLY A 45 30.10 13.38 -1.02
C GLY A 45 30.12 11.99 -0.38
N GLN A 46 31.10 11.14 -0.70
CA GLN A 46 31.16 9.74 -0.23
C GLN A 46 31.12 9.60 1.30
N GLU A 47 31.87 10.42 2.03
CA GLU A 47 31.89 10.37 3.50
C GLU A 47 30.56 10.80 4.10
N GLU A 48 29.87 11.76 3.49
CA GLU A 48 28.55 12.18 3.90
C GLU A 48 27.50 11.09 3.64
N ARG A 49 27.51 10.47 2.45
CA ARG A 49 26.67 9.31 2.14
C ARG A 49 26.87 8.17 3.14
N ARG A 50 28.13 7.85 3.47
CA ARG A 50 28.46 6.82 4.46
C ARG A 50 27.85 7.14 5.84
N LEU A 51 27.98 8.38 6.31
CA LEU A 51 27.41 8.78 7.61
C LEU A 51 25.88 8.73 7.62
N ILE A 52 25.23 9.14 6.53
CA ILE A 52 23.77 9.08 6.41
C ILE A 52 23.31 7.62 6.35
N ALA A 53 23.98 6.76 5.58
CA ALA A 53 23.69 5.32 5.54
C ALA A 53 23.83 4.70 6.94
N GLU A 54 24.92 5.00 7.66
CA GLU A 54 25.11 4.51 9.03
C GLU A 54 24.01 4.97 9.99
N LEU A 55 23.50 6.20 9.84
CA LEU A 55 22.39 6.71 10.63
C LEU A 55 21.07 6.01 10.30
N LEU A 56 20.75 5.88 9.00
CA LEU A 56 19.48 5.32 8.55
C LEU A 56 19.35 3.84 8.89
N PHE A 57 20.43 3.08 8.70
CA PHE A 57 20.52 1.66 9.03
C PHE A 57 20.92 1.40 10.49
N GLY A 58 21.06 2.45 11.32
CA GLY A 58 21.37 2.29 12.74
C GLY A 58 22.69 1.57 13.01
N LEU A 59 23.66 1.63 12.08
CA LEU A 59 24.92 0.89 12.18
C LEU A 59 25.81 1.34 13.35
N ARG A 60 25.46 2.47 13.99
CA ARG A 60 26.09 2.98 15.21
C ARG A 60 25.21 2.79 16.45
N ASP A 61 23.93 3.16 16.37
CA ASP A 61 22.97 3.06 17.48
C ASP A 61 21.58 2.61 16.96
N THR A 62 21.02 1.59 17.63
CA THR A 62 19.72 0.97 17.35
C THR A 62 18.80 1.00 18.57
N SER A 63 19.16 1.70 19.64
CA SER A 63 18.43 1.71 20.92
C SER A 63 16.97 2.17 20.80
N LEU A 64 16.66 3.02 19.81
CA LEU A 64 15.31 3.51 19.57
C LEU A 64 14.54 2.60 18.60
N LEU A 65 13.32 2.19 19.01
CA LEU A 65 12.42 1.35 18.20
C LEU A 65 12.17 1.91 16.79
N LYS A 66 11.99 3.24 16.65
CA LYS A 66 11.80 3.91 15.35
C LYS A 66 13.02 3.71 14.43
N THR A 67 14.23 3.81 14.98
CA THR A 67 15.47 3.56 14.23
C THR A 67 15.54 2.11 13.78
N ARG A 68 15.17 1.17 14.65
CA ARG A 68 15.12 -0.26 14.31
C ARG A 68 14.13 -0.54 13.17
N MET A 69 12.89 -0.02 13.23
CA MET A 69 11.88 -0.23 12.18
C MET A 69 12.28 0.37 10.83
N ARG A 70 12.92 1.56 10.85
CA ARG A 70 13.49 2.16 9.64
C ARG A 70 14.60 1.28 9.07
N CYS A 71 15.54 0.82 9.91
CA CYS A 71 16.59 -0.10 9.50
C CYS A 71 16.02 -1.38 8.88
N CYS A 72 15.06 -2.04 9.54
CA CYS A 72 14.42 -3.24 9.00
C CYS A 72 13.76 -2.98 7.63
N THR A 73 13.04 -1.86 7.49
CA THR A 73 12.36 -1.50 6.22
C THR A 73 13.35 -1.31 5.08
N LEU A 74 14.42 -0.54 5.30
CA LEU A 74 15.41 -0.29 4.25
C LEU A 74 16.23 -1.54 3.93
N THR A 75 16.59 -2.33 4.96
CA THR A 75 17.30 -3.59 4.79
C THR A 75 16.47 -4.59 4.01
N ARG A 76 15.15 -4.65 4.25
CA ARG A 76 14.21 -5.48 3.49
C ARG A 76 14.20 -5.12 1.99
N ILE A 77 14.21 -3.84 1.65
CA ILE A 77 14.29 -3.40 0.24
C ILE A 77 15.59 -3.91 -0.42
N LEU A 78 16.74 -3.71 0.25
CA LEU A 78 18.02 -4.20 -0.27
C LEU A 78 18.07 -5.72 -0.38
N ASP A 79 17.47 -6.44 0.57
CA ASP A 79 17.42 -7.90 0.55
C ASP A 79 16.49 -8.45 -0.54
N SER A 80 15.35 -7.82 -0.78
CA SER A 80 14.50 -8.15 -1.93
C SER A 80 15.28 -7.96 -3.24
N LEU A 81 16.00 -6.85 -3.41
CA LEU A 81 16.81 -6.62 -4.62
C LEU A 81 17.88 -7.71 -4.83
N ARG A 82 18.54 -8.17 -3.76
CA ARG A 82 19.47 -9.30 -3.83
C ARG A 82 18.76 -10.56 -4.32
N GLN A 83 17.61 -10.90 -3.73
CA GLN A 83 16.86 -12.09 -4.11
C GLN A 83 16.34 -12.03 -5.55
N TYR A 84 15.88 -10.87 -6.02
CA TYR A 84 15.52 -10.66 -7.42
C TYR A 84 16.71 -10.92 -8.37
N ALA A 85 17.90 -10.41 -8.01
CA ALA A 85 19.11 -10.65 -8.78
C ALA A 85 19.48 -12.15 -8.83
N GLU A 86 19.34 -12.87 -7.71
CA GLU A 86 19.59 -14.32 -7.63
C GLU A 86 18.58 -15.14 -8.45
N ALA A 87 17.31 -14.71 -8.45
CA ALA A 87 16.27 -15.30 -9.30
C ALA A 87 16.40 -14.89 -10.78
N GLY A 88 17.33 -13.99 -11.11
CA GLY A 88 17.52 -13.44 -12.44
C GLY A 88 16.30 -12.65 -12.94
N ILE A 89 15.47 -12.13 -12.04
CA ILE A 89 14.27 -11.35 -12.36
C ILE A 89 14.62 -9.85 -12.25
N PRO A 90 14.50 -9.06 -13.32
CA PRO A 90 14.80 -7.63 -13.26
C PRO A 90 13.76 -6.88 -12.43
N VAL A 91 14.22 -5.98 -11.58
CA VAL A 91 13.38 -5.00 -10.88
C VAL A 91 13.40 -3.71 -11.66
N LEU A 92 12.22 -3.18 -11.98
CA LEU A 92 12.07 -1.96 -12.75
C LEU A 92 11.73 -0.79 -11.83
N TRP A 93 12.21 0.40 -12.15
CA TRP A 93 11.88 1.61 -11.39
C TRP A 93 10.39 1.90 -11.39
N THR A 94 9.75 1.76 -12.55
CA THR A 94 8.29 1.86 -12.71
C THR A 94 7.51 0.79 -11.94
N GLY A 95 8.17 -0.30 -11.51
CA GLY A 95 7.57 -1.42 -10.78
C GLY A 95 7.88 -1.47 -9.29
N ILE A 96 8.52 -0.44 -8.69
CA ILE A 96 9.00 -0.47 -7.29
C ILE A 96 7.93 -0.93 -6.29
N GLU A 97 6.72 -0.35 -6.36
CA GLU A 97 5.69 -0.69 -5.37
C GLU A 97 5.25 -2.15 -5.50
N ASP A 98 4.99 -2.61 -6.71
CA ASP A 98 4.59 -3.99 -6.92
C ASP A 98 5.72 -4.97 -6.59
N GLN A 99 6.93 -4.74 -7.10
CA GLN A 99 8.05 -5.68 -6.98
C GLN A 99 8.77 -5.64 -5.63
N LEU A 100 8.81 -4.50 -4.92
CA LEU A 100 9.57 -4.34 -3.65
C LEU A 100 8.67 -4.18 -2.41
N LEU A 101 7.34 -4.13 -2.58
CA LEU A 101 6.38 -4.15 -1.47
C LEU A 101 5.35 -5.26 -1.65
N TYR A 102 4.47 -5.18 -2.65
CA TYR A 102 3.31 -6.07 -2.72
C TYR A 102 3.70 -7.53 -2.99
N ALA A 103 4.47 -7.80 -4.03
CA ALA A 103 4.91 -9.16 -4.33
C ALA A 103 5.64 -9.81 -3.13
N PRO A 104 6.73 -9.22 -2.58
CA PRO A 104 7.49 -9.89 -1.53
C PRO A 104 6.82 -9.86 -0.15
N ASP A 105 6.20 -8.75 0.26
CA ASP A 105 5.67 -8.63 1.64
C ASP A 105 4.23 -9.10 1.76
N TYR A 106 3.40 -8.83 0.75
CA TYR A 106 1.99 -9.21 0.78
C TYR A 106 1.76 -10.62 0.24
N PHE A 107 2.34 -10.95 -0.90
CA PHE A 107 2.15 -12.26 -1.55
C PHE A 107 3.26 -13.28 -1.26
N GLY A 108 4.37 -12.87 -0.66
CA GLY A 108 5.46 -13.79 -0.32
C GLY A 108 6.23 -14.32 -1.54
N VAL A 109 6.24 -13.57 -2.64
CA VAL A 109 6.89 -13.98 -3.89
C VAL A 109 7.72 -12.86 -4.51
N LEU A 110 8.63 -13.24 -5.39
CA LEU A 110 9.32 -12.36 -6.33
C LEU A 110 8.61 -12.48 -7.67
N ALA A 111 8.07 -11.37 -8.16
CA ALA A 111 7.31 -11.33 -9.41
C ALA A 111 7.94 -10.35 -10.40
N GLY A 112 7.96 -10.74 -11.67
CA GLY A 112 8.44 -9.91 -12.77
C GLY A 112 7.59 -10.11 -14.00
N ARG A 113 7.78 -9.27 -15.02
CA ARG A 113 7.07 -9.41 -16.29
C ARG A 113 7.39 -10.78 -16.91
N GLU A 114 6.34 -11.49 -17.31
CA GLU A 114 6.41 -12.73 -18.11
C GLU A 114 7.19 -13.88 -17.44
N ARG A 115 7.29 -13.89 -16.11
CA ARG A 115 7.88 -14.99 -15.34
C ARG A 115 6.97 -15.43 -14.22
N ALA A 116 6.91 -16.74 -14.02
CA ALA A 116 6.23 -17.32 -12.88
C ALA A 116 6.81 -16.75 -11.57
N PRO A 117 5.97 -16.40 -10.59
CA PRO A 117 6.44 -15.92 -9.30
C PRO A 117 7.31 -16.98 -8.60
N VAL A 118 8.39 -16.52 -7.96
CA VAL A 118 9.31 -17.37 -7.19
C VAL A 118 9.12 -17.08 -5.71
N GLU A 119 9.04 -18.10 -4.86
CA GLU A 119 8.92 -17.89 -3.41
C GLU A 119 10.10 -17.09 -2.85
N THR A 120 9.81 -16.10 -2.00
CA THR A 120 10.86 -15.30 -1.34
C THR A 120 11.26 -15.91 -0.02
N SER A 121 12.56 -15.91 0.28
CA SER A 121 13.05 -16.27 1.61
C SER A 121 13.20 -15.00 2.45
N ARG A 122 12.72 -15.02 3.70
CA ARG A 122 12.85 -13.84 4.58
C ARG A 122 13.69 -14.15 5.82
N PRO A 123 14.77 -13.39 6.09
CA PRO A 123 15.50 -13.50 7.34
C PRO A 123 14.59 -13.32 8.55
N ALA A 124 14.76 -14.15 9.58
CA ALA A 124 13.87 -14.19 10.75
C ALA A 124 13.71 -12.83 11.43
N HIS A 125 14.81 -12.07 11.55
CA HIS A 125 14.83 -10.75 12.18
C HIS A 125 14.10 -9.65 11.38
N LEU A 126 13.76 -9.88 10.11
CA LEU A 126 12.93 -8.97 9.30
C LEU A 126 11.44 -9.32 9.34
N ARG A 127 11.05 -10.48 9.90
CA ARG A 127 9.67 -10.98 9.83
C ARG A 127 8.64 -10.02 10.41
N VAL A 128 8.90 -9.47 11.59
CA VAL A 128 7.97 -8.53 12.25
C VAL A 128 7.78 -7.27 11.41
N SER A 129 8.88 -6.70 10.89
CA SER A 129 8.80 -5.52 10.02
C SER A 129 8.03 -5.80 8.73
N ALA A 130 8.22 -6.98 8.14
CA ALA A 130 7.47 -7.39 6.97
C ALA A 130 5.98 -7.62 7.30
N GLY A 131 5.67 -8.14 8.50
CA GLY A 131 4.30 -8.24 9.01
C GLY A 131 3.58 -6.89 9.01
N TYR A 132 4.22 -5.83 9.51
CA TYR A 132 3.63 -4.48 9.47
C TYR A 132 3.40 -3.98 8.03
N TRP A 133 4.31 -4.26 7.11
CA TRP A 133 4.14 -3.89 5.69
C TRP A 133 3.05 -4.69 5.01
N ARG A 134 2.90 -5.97 5.36
CA ARG A 134 1.81 -6.83 4.91
C ARG A 134 0.45 -6.34 5.39
N GLU A 135 0.36 -5.97 6.66
CA GLU A 135 -0.82 -5.33 7.24
C GLU A 135 -1.12 -4.00 6.53
N PHE A 136 -0.11 -3.17 6.27
CA PHE A 136 -0.28 -1.95 5.47
C PHE A 136 -0.86 -2.26 4.09
N CYS A 137 -0.33 -3.24 3.36
CA CYS A 137 -0.82 -3.63 2.04
C CYS A 137 -2.26 -4.14 2.08
N GLY A 138 -2.60 -5.01 3.04
CA GLY A 138 -3.97 -5.49 3.23
C GLY A 138 -4.93 -4.33 3.49
N HIS A 139 -4.51 -3.37 4.32
CA HIS A 139 -5.33 -2.19 4.62
C HIS A 139 -5.44 -1.23 3.43
N GLN A 140 -4.44 -1.16 2.54
CA GLN A 140 -4.57 -0.45 1.27
C GLN A 140 -5.65 -1.07 0.39
N TYR A 141 -5.67 -2.40 0.24
CA TYR A 141 -6.74 -3.07 -0.50
C TYR A 141 -8.11 -2.88 0.15
N LEU A 142 -8.19 -2.96 1.48
CA LEU A 142 -9.44 -2.70 2.22
C LEU A 142 -9.92 -1.27 1.97
N THR A 143 -9.03 -0.28 2.10
CA THR A 143 -9.35 1.13 1.87
C THR A 143 -9.83 1.34 0.45
N TYR A 144 -9.13 0.77 -0.53
CA TYR A 144 -9.48 0.87 -1.95
C TYR A 144 -10.84 0.22 -2.25
N ALA A 145 -11.17 -0.88 -1.57
CA ALA A 145 -12.49 -1.52 -1.67
C ALA A 145 -13.60 -0.63 -1.11
N LEU A 146 -13.43 -0.09 0.10
CA LEU A 146 -14.41 0.79 0.73
C LEU A 146 -14.59 2.10 -0.03
N GLU A 147 -13.52 2.70 -0.52
CA GLU A 147 -13.56 3.90 -1.36
C GLU A 147 -14.19 3.63 -2.73
N SER A 148 -13.96 2.45 -3.32
CA SER A 148 -14.65 2.03 -4.54
C SER A 148 -16.16 1.88 -4.33
N LEU A 149 -16.59 1.35 -3.17
CA LEU A 149 -18.01 1.26 -2.83
C LEU A 149 -18.62 2.64 -2.57
N LEU A 150 -17.91 3.53 -1.88
CA LEU A 150 -18.33 4.93 -1.72
C LEU A 150 -18.48 5.61 -3.08
N TRP A 151 -17.50 5.47 -3.97
CA TRP A 151 -17.57 6.01 -5.32
C TRP A 151 -18.78 5.46 -6.09
N ALA A 152 -19.03 4.14 -6.01
CA ALA A 152 -20.22 3.53 -6.61
C ALA A 152 -21.53 4.18 -6.09
N VAL A 153 -21.61 4.48 -4.79
CA VAL A 153 -22.77 5.18 -4.21
C VAL A 153 -22.91 6.60 -4.77
N LEU A 154 -21.81 7.36 -4.85
CA LEU A 154 -21.83 8.74 -5.35
C LEU A 154 -22.25 8.78 -6.82
N GLU A 155 -21.66 7.94 -7.67
CA GLU A 155 -21.99 7.88 -9.09
C GLU A 155 -23.40 7.35 -9.34
N ALA A 156 -23.90 6.43 -8.50
CA ALA A 156 -25.26 5.92 -8.64
C ALA A 156 -26.34 6.98 -8.37
N VAL A 157 -26.05 8.00 -7.55
CA VAL A 157 -26.96 9.12 -7.32
C VAL A 157 -26.67 10.31 -8.23
N GLU A 158 -25.66 10.23 -9.08
CA GLU A 158 -25.32 11.29 -10.02
C GLU A 158 -26.46 11.50 -11.01
N GLY A 159 -26.89 12.76 -11.16
CA GLY A 159 -28.03 13.13 -12.00
C GLY A 159 -29.39 13.13 -11.28
N GLU A 160 -29.51 12.55 -10.09
CA GLU A 160 -30.73 12.63 -9.27
C GLU A 160 -30.70 13.86 -8.35
N SER A 161 -31.23 14.98 -8.84
CA SER A 161 -31.21 16.28 -8.14
C SER A 161 -31.80 16.28 -6.71
N ARG A 162 -32.66 15.31 -6.38
CA ARG A 162 -33.27 15.15 -5.05
C ARG A 162 -32.63 14.03 -4.22
N GLY A 163 -31.63 13.35 -4.77
CA GLY A 163 -31.07 12.13 -4.20
C GLY A 163 -31.86 10.87 -4.50
N MET A 164 -31.35 9.76 -3.96
CA MET A 164 -31.93 8.43 -4.14
C MET A 164 -32.00 7.69 -2.80
N ALA A 165 -33.07 6.92 -2.59
CA ALA A 165 -33.14 5.99 -1.48
C ALA A 165 -32.13 4.84 -1.68
N ILE A 166 -31.56 4.32 -0.58
CA ILE A 166 -30.54 3.26 -0.65
C ILE A 166 -31.07 2.02 -1.38
N ASP A 167 -32.32 1.63 -1.13
CA ASP A 167 -32.91 0.44 -1.75
C ASP A 167 -33.02 0.60 -3.28
N ASP A 168 -33.44 1.78 -3.75
CA ASP A 168 -33.50 2.11 -5.17
C ASP A 168 -32.11 2.16 -5.79
N LEU A 169 -31.13 2.75 -5.09
CA LEU A 169 -29.73 2.82 -5.53
C LEU A 169 -29.15 1.42 -5.73
N VAL A 170 -29.33 0.55 -4.74
CA VAL A 170 -28.81 -0.82 -4.79
C VAL A 170 -29.43 -1.60 -5.94
N VAL A 171 -30.76 -1.55 -6.11
CA VAL A 171 -31.46 -2.37 -7.11
C VAL A 171 -31.31 -1.79 -8.52
N ARG A 172 -31.46 -0.47 -8.69
CA ARG A 172 -31.55 0.17 -10.02
C ARG A 172 -30.22 0.59 -10.60
N GLN A 173 -29.19 0.80 -9.77
CA GLN A 173 -27.90 1.33 -10.23
C GLN A 173 -26.73 0.39 -9.97
N ILE A 174 -26.70 -0.28 -8.81
CA ILE A 174 -25.58 -1.18 -8.47
C ILE A 174 -25.80 -2.60 -8.99
N LEU A 175 -26.94 -3.23 -8.70
CA LEU A 175 -27.21 -4.63 -9.04
C LEU A 175 -27.66 -4.85 -10.48
N GLN A 176 -26.99 -4.16 -11.39
CA GLN A 176 -27.15 -4.36 -12.83
C GLN A 176 -26.41 -5.62 -13.30
N ALA A 177 -26.67 -6.07 -14.53
CA ALA A 177 -26.09 -7.30 -15.08
C ALA A 177 -24.54 -7.32 -15.00
N ASP A 178 -23.91 -6.16 -15.18
CA ASP A 178 -22.45 -6.00 -15.15
C ASP A 178 -21.84 -6.29 -13.78
N PHE A 179 -22.59 -6.06 -12.68
CA PHE A 179 -22.09 -6.36 -11.33
C PHE A 179 -21.80 -7.86 -11.17
N ARG A 180 -22.77 -8.71 -11.52
CA ARG A 180 -22.63 -10.17 -11.37
C ARG A 180 -21.62 -10.72 -12.36
N ARG A 181 -21.68 -10.29 -13.62
CA ARG A 181 -20.75 -10.71 -14.67
C ARG A 181 -19.30 -10.41 -14.28
N CYS A 182 -19.02 -9.22 -13.76
CA CYS A 182 -17.67 -8.86 -13.32
C CYS A 182 -17.17 -9.72 -12.16
N LEU A 183 -18.03 -10.06 -11.20
CA LEU A 183 -17.65 -11.01 -10.14
C LEU A 183 -17.40 -12.41 -10.72
N GLU A 184 -18.24 -12.87 -11.65
CA GLU A 184 -18.12 -14.20 -12.25
C GLU A 184 -16.88 -14.39 -13.14
N GLU A 185 -16.20 -13.30 -13.52
CA GLU A 185 -14.89 -13.36 -14.20
C GLU A 185 -13.74 -13.76 -13.25
N HIS A 186 -13.91 -13.54 -11.95
CA HIS A 186 -12.88 -13.79 -10.93
C HIS A 186 -13.25 -14.91 -9.94
N PHE A 187 -14.54 -15.23 -9.86
CA PHE A 187 -15.11 -16.18 -8.93
C PHE A 187 -16.08 -17.10 -9.69
N ASP A 188 -16.13 -18.39 -9.36
CA ASP A 188 -16.93 -19.36 -10.13
C ASP A 188 -18.45 -19.05 -10.13
N THR A 189 -18.94 -18.30 -9.13
CA THR A 189 -20.35 -17.89 -9.06
C THR A 189 -20.54 -16.63 -8.22
N ALA A 190 -21.46 -15.76 -8.64
CA ALA A 190 -21.90 -14.58 -7.88
C ALA A 190 -23.42 -14.55 -7.69
N SER A 191 -24.06 -15.71 -7.57
CA SER A 191 -25.52 -15.79 -7.40
C SER A 191 -26.02 -15.15 -6.09
N SER A 192 -25.24 -15.27 -5.02
CA SER A 192 -25.48 -14.69 -3.69
C SER A 192 -24.15 -14.35 -2.99
N PRO A 193 -24.17 -13.53 -1.92
CA PRO A 193 -22.97 -13.28 -1.11
C PRO A 193 -22.34 -14.58 -0.59
N ARG A 194 -23.16 -15.54 -0.17
CA ARG A 194 -22.72 -16.86 0.29
C ARG A 194 -22.06 -17.67 -0.81
N SER A 195 -22.68 -17.78 -1.99
CA SER A 195 -22.13 -18.56 -3.10
C SER A 195 -20.77 -18.02 -3.54
N LEU A 196 -20.59 -16.70 -3.46
CA LEU A 196 -19.31 -16.06 -3.76
C LEU A 196 -18.21 -16.50 -2.77
N LEU A 197 -18.51 -16.58 -1.47
CA LEU A 197 -17.58 -17.13 -0.47
C LEU A 197 -17.33 -18.64 -0.69
N GLU A 198 -18.36 -19.40 -1.04
CA GLU A 198 -18.26 -20.84 -1.34
C GLU A 198 -17.39 -21.10 -2.59
N SER A 199 -17.35 -20.18 -3.56
CA SER A 199 -16.44 -20.26 -4.72
C SER A 199 -14.96 -20.25 -4.32
N LEU A 200 -14.63 -19.68 -3.16
CA LEU A 200 -13.29 -19.75 -2.57
C LEU A 200 -13.09 -21.00 -1.71
N GLY A 201 -13.99 -21.99 -1.78
CA GLY A 201 -13.92 -23.22 -1.00
C GLY A 201 -14.17 -23.04 0.49
N LEU A 202 -14.82 -21.95 0.89
CA LEU A 202 -15.26 -21.73 2.27
C LEU A 202 -16.62 -22.38 2.50
N THR A 203 -16.85 -22.88 3.72
CA THR A 203 -18.13 -23.48 4.14
C THR A 203 -18.75 -22.77 5.35
N GLY A 204 -18.10 -21.70 5.81
CA GLY A 204 -18.44 -20.91 6.98
C GLY A 204 -17.38 -19.84 7.21
N PRO A 205 -17.48 -19.05 8.30
CA PRO A 205 -16.44 -18.08 8.64
C PRO A 205 -15.06 -18.76 8.74
N PRO A 206 -14.03 -18.24 8.04
CA PRO A 206 -12.75 -18.92 7.93
C PRO A 206 -12.02 -18.94 9.27
N THR A 207 -11.41 -20.09 9.56
CA THR A 207 -10.46 -20.27 10.66
C THR A 207 -9.07 -19.74 10.30
N THR A 208 -8.16 -19.62 11.27
CA THR A 208 -6.77 -19.21 11.02
C THR A 208 -6.07 -20.09 10.00
N ALA A 209 -6.20 -21.41 10.12
CA ALA A 209 -5.56 -22.36 9.20
C ALA A 209 -6.11 -22.22 7.77
N GLN A 210 -7.42 -22.00 7.63
CA GLN A 210 -8.02 -21.73 6.32
C GLN A 210 -7.52 -20.42 5.72
N CYS A 211 -7.42 -19.36 6.53
CA CYS A 211 -6.86 -18.07 6.08
C CYS A 211 -5.40 -18.22 5.61
N GLU A 212 -4.58 -19.02 6.31
CA GLU A 212 -3.21 -19.37 5.90
C GLU A 212 -3.18 -20.10 4.56
N THR A 213 -3.94 -21.20 4.42
CA THR A 213 -4.03 -21.96 3.16
C THR A 213 -4.53 -21.08 2.01
N LEU A 214 -5.50 -20.20 2.26
CA LEU A 214 -6.05 -19.30 1.24
C LEU A 214 -5.09 -18.21 0.83
N ARG A 215 -4.20 -17.75 1.72
CA ARG A 215 -3.13 -16.81 1.36
C ARG A 215 -2.13 -17.41 0.40
N GLU A 216 -1.80 -18.69 0.58
CA GLU A 216 -0.92 -19.43 -0.33
C GLU A 216 -1.61 -19.75 -1.66
N ARG A 217 -2.86 -20.23 -1.60
CA ARG A 217 -3.62 -20.63 -2.80
C ARG A 217 -4.03 -19.44 -3.66
N ILE A 218 -4.49 -18.35 -3.05
CA ILE A 218 -4.87 -17.10 -3.74
C ILE A 218 -3.65 -16.18 -3.75
N GLY A 219 -2.62 -16.66 -4.47
CA GLY A 219 -1.34 -15.99 -4.65
C GLY A 219 -1.37 -14.87 -5.69
N TYR A 220 -0.17 -14.38 -6.04
CA TYR A 220 0.03 -13.16 -6.84
C TYR A 220 -0.65 -13.15 -8.24
N GLU A 221 -0.77 -14.30 -8.89
CA GLU A 221 -1.37 -14.45 -10.23
C GLU A 221 -2.80 -15.01 -10.23
N HIS A 222 -3.32 -15.39 -9.05
CA HIS A 222 -4.65 -16.01 -8.98
C HIS A 222 -5.72 -15.01 -9.45
N PRO A 223 -6.73 -15.41 -10.26
CA PRO A 223 -7.79 -14.51 -10.74
C PRO A 223 -8.48 -13.74 -9.61
N ALA A 224 -8.84 -14.42 -8.52
CA ALA A 224 -9.39 -13.80 -7.32
C ALA A 224 -8.38 -13.02 -6.44
N SER A 225 -7.14 -12.78 -6.87
CA SER A 225 -6.16 -12.02 -6.08
C SER A 225 -6.51 -10.54 -6.02
N GLU A 226 -6.17 -9.89 -4.90
CA GLU A 226 -6.45 -8.47 -4.69
C GLU A 226 -5.74 -7.61 -5.74
N ARG A 227 -4.59 -8.06 -6.25
CA ARG A 227 -3.83 -7.40 -7.31
C ARG A 227 -4.62 -7.36 -8.62
N LEU A 228 -5.17 -8.49 -9.06
CA LEU A 228 -5.93 -8.55 -10.31
C LEU A 228 -7.30 -7.90 -10.18
N ILE A 229 -7.98 -8.03 -9.04
CA ILE A 229 -9.27 -7.37 -8.83
C ILE A 229 -9.09 -5.84 -8.75
N SER A 230 -8.04 -5.35 -8.09
CA SER A 230 -7.82 -3.90 -7.94
C SER A 230 -7.48 -3.19 -9.26
N SER A 231 -6.93 -3.90 -10.25
CA SER A 231 -6.62 -3.35 -11.58
C SER A 231 -7.83 -3.27 -12.51
N LEU A 232 -8.99 -3.79 -12.09
CA LEU A 232 -10.22 -3.72 -12.87
C LEU A 232 -10.65 -2.26 -13.10
N GLN A 233 -10.93 -1.97 -14.37
CA GLN A 233 -11.55 -0.72 -14.78
C GLN A 233 -13.00 -0.72 -14.30
N ALA A 234 -13.39 0.34 -13.61
CA ALA A 234 -14.73 0.48 -13.04
C ALA A 234 -15.39 1.78 -13.51
N PRO A 235 -15.80 1.87 -14.79
CA PRO A 235 -16.41 3.08 -15.34
C PRO A 235 -17.87 3.28 -14.92
N SER A 236 -18.47 2.35 -14.18
CA SER A 236 -19.88 2.41 -13.75
C SER A 236 -20.04 2.05 -12.27
N PRO A 237 -21.12 2.51 -11.61
CA PRO A 237 -21.43 2.15 -10.23
C PRO A 237 -21.42 0.65 -9.97
N ALA A 238 -22.04 -0.13 -10.88
CA ALA A 238 -22.12 -1.58 -10.81
C ALA A 238 -20.73 -2.24 -10.81
N LEU A 239 -19.84 -1.81 -11.72
CA LEU A 239 -18.48 -2.37 -11.81
C LEU A 239 -17.60 -1.95 -10.63
N ALA A 240 -17.74 -0.73 -10.12
CA ALA A 240 -17.01 -0.31 -8.93
C ALA A 240 -17.45 -1.05 -7.67
N ALA A 241 -18.75 -1.30 -7.53
CA ALA A 241 -19.29 -2.14 -6.47
C ALA A 241 -18.80 -3.60 -6.62
N ALA A 242 -18.78 -4.17 -7.83
CA ALA A 242 -18.26 -5.51 -8.06
C ALA A 242 -16.77 -5.61 -7.66
N ARG A 243 -15.94 -4.64 -8.06
CA ARG A 243 -14.54 -4.55 -7.63
C ARG A 243 -14.39 -4.47 -6.11
N ALA A 244 -15.19 -3.63 -5.46
CA ALA A 244 -15.19 -3.49 -4.00
C ALA A 244 -15.53 -4.81 -3.31
N ILE A 245 -16.61 -5.48 -3.76
CA ILE A 245 -17.06 -6.75 -3.21
C ILE A 245 -16.04 -7.86 -3.44
N GLY A 246 -15.46 -7.95 -4.64
CA GLY A 246 -14.40 -8.90 -4.95
C GLY A 246 -13.19 -8.74 -4.01
N LEU A 247 -12.73 -7.51 -3.78
CA LEU A 247 -11.66 -7.23 -2.83
C LEU A 247 -12.04 -7.61 -1.40
N LEU A 248 -13.23 -7.22 -0.94
CA LEU A 248 -13.70 -7.55 0.42
C LEU A 248 -13.78 -9.06 0.63
N VAL A 249 -14.27 -9.81 -0.34
CA VAL A 249 -14.36 -11.28 -0.28
C VAL A 249 -13.00 -11.93 -0.24
N THR A 250 -12.07 -11.52 -1.11
CA THR A 250 -10.70 -12.04 -1.10
C THR A 250 -9.99 -11.71 0.22
N LEU A 251 -10.14 -10.48 0.72
CA LEU A 251 -9.58 -10.08 2.00
C LEU A 251 -10.20 -10.86 3.17
N TYR A 252 -11.52 -11.04 3.17
CA TYR A 252 -12.23 -11.86 4.15
C TYR A 252 -11.67 -13.28 4.21
N ALA A 253 -11.54 -13.91 3.04
CA ALA A 253 -11.03 -15.27 2.93
C ALA A 253 -9.58 -15.43 3.45
N LYS A 254 -8.74 -14.40 3.27
CA LYS A 254 -7.30 -14.44 3.59
C LYS A 254 -6.92 -13.88 4.96
N TRP A 255 -7.69 -12.92 5.48
CA TRP A 255 -7.27 -12.06 6.59
C TRP A 255 -8.31 -11.88 7.68
N ARG A 256 -9.49 -12.51 7.56
CA ARG A 256 -10.51 -12.43 8.60
C ARG A 256 -9.97 -12.89 9.98
N VAL A 257 -9.13 -13.91 10.01
CA VAL A 257 -8.44 -14.33 11.24
C VAL A 257 -6.93 -14.39 10.99
N SER A 258 -6.16 -13.65 11.79
CA SER A 258 -4.69 -13.62 11.73
C SER A 258 -4.07 -13.93 13.08
N ALA A 259 -4.63 -14.93 13.78
CA ALA A 259 -4.09 -15.38 15.06
C ALA A 259 -2.66 -15.92 14.86
N GLY A 260 -1.68 -15.32 15.53
CA GLY A 260 -0.26 -15.67 15.39
C GLY A 260 0.58 -14.69 14.57
N ASP A 261 -0.04 -13.70 13.92
CA ASP A 261 0.70 -12.58 13.33
C ASP A 261 1.01 -11.52 14.40
N GLU A 262 2.29 -11.40 14.76
CA GLU A 262 2.77 -10.43 15.76
C GLU A 262 2.43 -8.97 15.39
N ALA A 263 2.48 -8.63 14.10
CA ALA A 263 2.14 -7.28 13.65
C ALA A 263 0.63 -7.03 13.75
N ALA A 264 -0.20 -7.99 13.35
CA ALA A 264 -1.65 -7.89 13.50
C ALA A 264 -2.07 -7.77 14.98
N ALA A 265 -1.41 -8.54 15.86
CA ALA A 265 -1.66 -8.48 17.30
C ALA A 265 -1.32 -7.09 17.88
N ASP A 266 -0.15 -6.53 17.58
CA ASP A 266 0.23 -5.18 18.02
C ASP A 266 -0.73 -4.11 17.46
N LEU A 267 -1.09 -4.20 16.17
CA LEU A 267 -1.99 -3.24 15.53
C LEU A 267 -3.41 -3.30 16.10
N SER A 268 -3.92 -4.49 16.45
CA SER A 268 -5.27 -4.65 17.01
C SER A 268 -5.47 -3.84 18.30
N ILE A 269 -4.42 -3.74 19.13
CA ILE A 269 -4.43 -2.96 20.37
C ILE A 269 -4.46 -1.45 20.06
N LYS A 270 -3.80 -1.02 18.98
CA LYS A 270 -3.66 0.39 18.60
C LYS A 270 -4.88 0.94 17.85
N PHE A 271 -5.51 0.13 17.01
CA PHE A 271 -6.64 0.59 16.18
C PHE A 271 -7.97 0.63 16.93
N GLY A 272 -8.15 -0.16 18.00
CA GLY A 272 -9.37 -0.14 18.80
C GLY A 272 -10.63 -0.33 17.94
N ARG A 273 -11.47 0.72 17.85
CA ARG A 273 -12.75 0.73 17.09
C ARG A 273 -12.66 1.48 15.75
N GLU A 274 -11.47 1.72 15.23
CA GLU A 274 -11.29 2.32 13.90
C GLU A 274 -11.57 1.30 12.79
N MET A 275 -11.65 1.78 11.54
CA MET A 275 -11.74 0.92 10.36
C MET A 275 -10.40 0.24 10.09
N TRP A 276 -10.27 -0.97 10.63
CA TRP A 276 -9.15 -1.86 10.35
C TRP A 276 -9.70 -3.25 9.98
N ILE A 277 -8.88 -4.06 9.32
CA ILE A 277 -9.25 -5.38 8.79
C ILE A 277 -9.97 -6.23 9.84
N GLY A 278 -9.48 -6.27 11.07
CA GLY A 278 -10.07 -7.06 12.16
C GLY A 278 -11.39 -6.53 12.72
N ASN A 279 -11.84 -5.33 12.34
CA ASN A 279 -13.19 -4.82 12.67
C ASN A 279 -14.15 -4.88 11.47
N VAL A 280 -13.63 -4.73 10.25
CA VAL A 280 -14.46 -4.68 9.03
C VAL A 280 -14.80 -6.09 8.54
N LEU A 281 -13.81 -6.95 8.37
CA LEU A 281 -14.01 -8.29 7.81
C LEU A 281 -14.98 -9.15 8.64
N PRO A 282 -14.97 -9.15 9.99
CA PRO A 282 -15.94 -9.93 10.76
C PRO A 282 -17.40 -9.58 10.52
N GLN A 283 -17.73 -8.39 10.02
CA GLN A 283 -19.11 -8.03 9.72
C GLN A 283 -19.69 -8.87 8.57
N MET A 284 -18.82 -9.42 7.72
CA MET A 284 -19.18 -10.33 6.64
C MET A 284 -19.52 -11.75 7.13
N ASP A 285 -19.33 -12.08 8.41
CA ASP A 285 -19.77 -13.38 8.97
C ASP A 285 -21.28 -13.59 8.81
N SER A 286 -22.05 -12.49 8.75
CA SER A 286 -23.49 -12.49 8.46
C SER A 286 -23.83 -13.06 7.07
N TRP A 287 -22.89 -13.08 6.12
CA TRP A 287 -23.11 -13.58 4.76
C TRP A 287 -23.35 -15.09 4.69
N TRP A 288 -23.06 -15.81 5.77
CA TRP A 288 -23.35 -17.24 5.90
C TRP A 288 -24.81 -17.54 6.27
N GLN A 289 -25.59 -16.51 6.64
CA GLN A 289 -27.01 -16.65 6.95
C GLN A 289 -27.81 -16.95 5.68
N GLY A 290 -28.61 -18.01 5.68
CA GLY A 290 -29.24 -18.56 4.46
C GLY A 290 -30.28 -17.66 3.77
N SER A 291 -30.69 -16.55 4.39
CA SER A 291 -31.64 -15.59 3.82
C SER A 291 -30.99 -14.32 3.25
N LEU A 292 -29.66 -14.20 3.30
CA LEU A 292 -28.98 -12.98 2.83
C LEU A 292 -28.79 -13.01 1.31
N ASP A 293 -29.40 -12.05 0.61
CA ASP A 293 -29.21 -11.81 -0.80
C ASP A 293 -28.36 -10.55 -1.05
N TRP A 294 -28.07 -10.28 -2.34
CA TRP A 294 -27.28 -9.12 -2.72
C TRP A 294 -27.90 -7.77 -2.33
N PRO A 295 -29.21 -7.51 -2.55
CA PRO A 295 -29.85 -6.30 -2.07
C PRO A 295 -29.62 -6.05 -0.58
N ILE A 296 -29.84 -7.06 0.26
CA ILE A 296 -29.70 -6.90 1.72
C ILE A 296 -28.22 -6.70 2.08
N ALA A 297 -27.30 -7.47 1.49
CA ALA A 297 -25.86 -7.37 1.79
C ALA A 297 -25.28 -6.00 1.41
N LEU A 298 -25.61 -5.49 0.22
CA LEU A 298 -25.13 -4.17 -0.22
C LEU A 298 -25.75 -3.04 0.60
N ARG A 299 -27.06 -3.13 0.92
CA ARG A 299 -27.72 -2.18 1.80
C ARG A 299 -27.02 -2.11 3.15
N PHE A 300 -26.71 -3.26 3.76
CA PHE A 300 -25.96 -3.34 5.01
C PHE A 300 -24.61 -2.64 4.89
N LEU A 301 -23.80 -2.96 3.87
CA LEU A 301 -22.49 -2.31 3.71
C LEU A 301 -22.60 -0.79 3.49
N ILE A 302 -23.57 -0.33 2.70
CA ILE A 302 -23.73 1.10 2.43
C ILE A 302 -24.22 1.83 3.68
N ASN A 303 -25.29 1.32 4.31
CA ASN A 303 -25.97 1.99 5.41
C ASN A 303 -25.25 1.87 6.75
N ASP A 304 -24.55 0.76 6.99
CA ASP A 304 -23.99 0.45 8.31
C ASP A 304 -22.45 0.58 8.33
N LEU A 305 -21.80 0.67 7.17
CA LEU A 305 -20.35 0.87 7.07
C LEU A 305 -19.97 2.17 6.34
N ILE A 306 -20.41 2.38 5.09
CA ILE A 306 -19.97 3.52 4.28
C ILE A 306 -20.52 4.86 4.82
N VAL A 307 -21.84 4.95 4.96
CA VAL A 307 -22.52 6.17 5.44
C VAL A 307 -22.09 6.56 6.86
N PRO A 308 -22.13 5.67 7.86
CA PRO A 308 -21.79 6.05 9.23
C PRO A 308 -20.32 6.43 9.37
N GLN A 309 -19.44 5.79 8.60
CA GLN A 309 -18.04 6.16 8.60
C GLN A 309 -17.82 7.54 7.97
N HIS A 310 -18.46 7.82 6.82
CA HIS A 310 -18.43 9.14 6.21
C HIS A 310 -18.81 10.20 7.24
N ASP A 311 -19.97 10.03 7.88
CA ASP A 311 -20.49 10.95 8.87
C ASP A 311 -19.56 11.08 10.07
N ARG A 312 -19.04 9.97 10.61
CA ARG A 312 -18.06 9.99 11.70
C ARG A 312 -16.84 10.82 11.32
N VAL A 313 -16.25 10.63 10.14
CA VAL A 313 -15.07 11.39 9.69
C VAL A 313 -15.41 12.86 9.51
N MET A 314 -16.55 13.17 8.92
CA MET A 314 -17.05 14.52 8.68
C MET A 314 -17.26 15.30 9.97
N TYR A 315 -18.03 14.74 10.91
CA TYR A 315 -18.37 15.40 12.17
C TYR A 315 -17.21 15.41 13.16
N SER A 316 -16.44 14.33 13.26
CA SER A 316 -15.29 14.28 14.19
C SER A 316 -14.18 15.26 13.82
N LYS A 317 -14.01 15.56 12.53
CA LYS A 317 -12.98 16.49 12.04
C LYS A 317 -13.50 17.91 11.83
N GLY A 318 -14.80 18.14 12.00
CA GLY A 318 -15.44 19.45 11.79
C GLY A 318 -15.30 19.99 10.35
N ARG A 319 -15.16 19.10 9.37
CA ARG A 319 -14.88 19.45 7.96
C ARG A 319 -16.13 19.35 7.09
N LEU A 320 -17.21 20.04 7.49
CA LEU A 320 -18.49 20.04 6.76
C LEU A 320 -18.35 20.52 5.30
N ASP A 321 -17.30 21.29 5.01
CA ASP A 321 -16.89 21.74 3.68
C ASP A 321 -16.39 20.62 2.75
N ARG A 322 -16.15 19.40 3.27
CA ARG A 322 -15.59 18.26 2.52
C ARG A 322 -16.51 17.05 2.47
N SER A 323 -17.81 17.27 2.61
CA SER A 323 -18.82 16.21 2.57
C SER A 323 -18.93 15.65 1.16
N TRP A 324 -18.79 14.34 1.00
CA TRP A 324 -19.04 13.69 -0.29
C TRP A 324 -20.53 13.47 -0.52
N LEU A 325 -21.27 13.16 0.55
CA LEU A 325 -22.71 12.95 0.51
C LEU A 325 -23.41 13.68 1.67
N HIS A 326 -24.72 13.83 1.57
CA HIS A 326 -25.57 14.14 2.72
C HIS A 326 -26.85 13.29 2.71
N HIS A 327 -27.49 13.20 3.87
CA HIS A 327 -28.77 12.54 4.03
C HIS A 327 -29.90 13.56 4.20
N GLU A 328 -30.89 13.49 3.32
CA GLU A 328 -32.08 14.33 3.41
C GLU A 328 -33.34 13.47 3.25
N HIS A 329 -34.22 13.44 4.26
CA HIS A 329 -35.47 12.66 4.24
C HIS A 329 -35.32 11.18 3.84
N GLY A 330 -34.20 10.54 4.20
CA GLY A 330 -33.90 9.14 3.85
C GLY A 330 -33.28 8.94 2.46
N LEU A 331 -32.96 10.03 1.76
CA LEU A 331 -32.29 10.04 0.46
C LEU A 331 -30.81 10.38 0.60
N ILE A 332 -29.97 9.72 -0.17
CA ILE A 332 -28.55 10.07 -0.34
C ILE A 332 -28.44 11.06 -1.49
N VAL A 333 -27.74 12.19 -1.26
CA VAL A 333 -27.42 13.18 -2.29
C VAL A 333 -25.91 13.35 -2.36
N LYS A 334 -25.36 13.34 -3.59
CA LYS A 334 -23.95 13.63 -3.87
C LYS A 334 -23.70 15.13 -3.76
N LEU A 335 -22.64 15.50 -3.04
CA LEU A 335 -22.19 16.88 -2.88
C LEU A 335 -20.85 17.12 -3.56
N GLN A 336 -19.96 16.12 -3.60
CA GLN A 336 -18.61 16.23 -4.16
C GLN A 336 -18.18 14.94 -4.84
N GLU A 337 -17.27 15.10 -5.79
CA GLU A 337 -16.56 13.98 -6.40
C GLU A 337 -15.62 13.30 -5.41
N SER A 338 -15.45 11.98 -5.58
CA SER A 338 -14.41 11.21 -4.90
C SER A 338 -13.45 10.62 -5.92
N LYS A 339 -12.15 10.70 -5.63
CA LYS A 339 -11.12 10.04 -6.43
C LYS A 339 -10.57 8.86 -5.67
N VAL A 340 -10.84 7.66 -6.19
CA VAL A 340 -10.36 6.40 -5.60
C VAL A 340 -8.94 6.14 -6.09
N GLU A 341 -7.97 6.12 -5.18
CA GLU A 341 -6.56 5.91 -5.50
C GLU A 341 -5.84 5.17 -4.38
N PHE A 342 -4.89 4.30 -4.75
CA PHE A 342 -3.95 3.74 -3.78
C PHE A 342 -3.15 4.85 -3.10
N ARG A 343 -3.01 4.76 -1.78
CA ARG A 343 -2.24 5.75 -1.02
C ARG A 343 -0.75 5.44 -1.18
N SER A 344 0.06 6.50 -1.24
CA SER A 344 1.52 6.35 -1.38
C SER A 344 2.14 5.54 -0.24
N SER A 345 2.85 4.47 -0.60
CA SER A 345 3.56 3.58 0.33
C SER A 345 4.85 4.18 0.91
N ARG A 346 5.36 5.26 0.31
CA ARG A 346 6.71 5.82 0.52
C ARG A 346 7.87 4.92 0.04
N HIS A 347 7.60 3.80 -0.65
CA HIS A 347 8.67 2.93 -1.16
C HIS A 347 9.48 3.56 -2.28
N VAL A 348 8.84 4.29 -3.19
CA VAL A 348 9.55 5.03 -4.25
C VAL A 348 10.49 6.07 -3.63
N GLN A 349 10.04 6.78 -2.59
CA GLN A 349 10.88 7.74 -1.86
C GLN A 349 12.02 7.04 -1.11
N SER A 350 11.76 5.85 -0.57
CA SER A 350 12.80 5.04 0.06
C SER A 350 13.84 4.57 -0.97
N ALA A 351 13.41 4.14 -2.16
CA ALA A 351 14.30 3.77 -3.26
C ALA A 351 15.13 4.96 -3.76
N ASN A 352 14.52 6.13 -3.95
CA ASN A 352 15.23 7.39 -4.26
C ASN A 352 16.34 7.67 -3.24
N MET A 353 16.01 7.59 -1.94
CA MET A 353 17.02 7.78 -0.89
C MET A 353 18.14 6.74 -0.97
N LEU A 354 17.83 5.46 -1.26
CA LEU A 354 18.87 4.44 -1.44
C LEU A 354 19.74 4.70 -2.68
N TRP A 355 19.16 5.28 -3.74
CA TRP A 355 19.87 5.68 -4.96
C TRP A 355 20.79 6.87 -4.70
N ASP A 356 20.29 7.92 -4.04
CA ASP A 356 21.08 9.09 -3.63
C ASP A 356 22.30 8.69 -2.77
N LEU A 357 22.11 7.68 -1.90
CA LEU A 357 23.17 7.13 -1.06
C LEU A 357 24.13 6.18 -1.81
N GLY A 358 23.89 5.91 -3.09
CA GLY A 358 24.71 5.00 -3.90
C GLY A 358 24.61 3.53 -3.49
N LEU A 359 23.55 3.15 -2.78
CA LEU A 359 23.31 1.77 -2.33
C LEU A 359 22.60 0.95 -3.41
N ILE A 360 21.82 1.61 -4.26
CA ILE A 360 21.25 1.02 -5.48
C ILE A 360 21.67 1.87 -6.68
N LYS A 361 21.63 1.27 -7.87
CA LYS A 361 21.81 1.96 -9.15
C LYS A 361 20.56 1.76 -10.00
N TRP A 362 20.19 2.80 -10.74
CA TRP A 362 19.15 2.77 -11.76
C TRP A 362 19.80 2.98 -13.12
N ASP A 363 19.45 2.12 -14.07
CA ASP A 363 19.84 2.24 -15.47
C ASP A 363 18.65 2.82 -16.26
N PRO A 364 18.77 4.05 -16.80
CA PRO A 364 17.68 4.70 -17.51
C PRO A 364 17.34 4.04 -18.86
N ASP A 365 18.27 3.31 -19.47
CA ASP A 365 18.05 2.66 -20.77
C ASP A 365 17.17 1.40 -20.63
N THR A 366 17.32 0.70 -19.49
CA THR A 366 16.60 -0.55 -19.21
C THR A 366 15.50 -0.40 -18.14
N ASP A 367 15.41 0.79 -17.53
CA ASP A 367 14.63 1.09 -16.33
C ASP A 367 15.01 0.22 -15.11
N GLN A 368 16.13 -0.50 -15.15
CA GLN A 368 16.45 -1.54 -14.19
C GLN A 368 17.09 -0.96 -12.92
N ILE A 369 16.62 -1.42 -11.76
CA ILE A 369 17.23 -1.20 -10.46
C ILE A 369 18.08 -2.40 -10.08
N THR A 370 19.29 -2.14 -9.61
CA THR A 370 20.17 -3.19 -9.07
C THR A 370 20.91 -2.71 -7.83
N LEU A 371 21.28 -3.68 -6.98
CA LEU A 371 22.05 -3.45 -5.78
C LEU A 371 23.52 -3.13 -6.14
N THR A 372 24.13 -2.14 -5.47
CA THR A 372 25.56 -1.85 -5.64
C THR A 372 26.40 -2.69 -4.68
N ALA A 373 27.72 -2.73 -4.89
CA ALA A 373 28.64 -3.39 -3.96
C ALA A 373 28.63 -2.74 -2.55
N GLU A 374 28.35 -1.44 -2.46
CA GLU A 374 28.17 -0.77 -1.16
C GLU A 374 26.81 -1.12 -0.55
N GLY A 375 25.74 -1.15 -1.35
CA GLY A 375 24.42 -1.61 -0.92
C GLY A 375 24.46 -3.01 -0.31
N GLU A 376 25.19 -3.93 -0.95
CA GLU A 376 25.36 -5.30 -0.44
C GLU A 376 26.13 -5.33 0.89
N ARG A 377 27.18 -4.51 1.04
CA ARG A 377 27.91 -4.38 2.32
C ARG A 377 27.02 -3.83 3.43
N VAL A 378 26.23 -2.79 3.14
CA VAL A 378 25.30 -2.20 4.11
C VAL A 378 24.21 -3.20 4.49
N ARG A 379 23.63 -3.90 3.52
CA ARG A 379 22.64 -4.96 3.74
C ARG A 379 23.17 -6.02 4.69
N SER A 380 24.33 -6.61 4.39
CA SER A 380 24.93 -7.67 5.23
C SER A 380 25.20 -7.19 6.66
N ARG A 381 25.80 -6.01 6.83
CA ARG A 381 26.03 -5.42 8.17
C ARG A 381 24.75 -5.14 8.94
N ALA A 382 23.70 -4.70 8.25
CA ALA A 382 22.41 -4.43 8.88
C ALA A 382 21.74 -5.72 9.35
N LEU A 383 21.77 -6.79 8.54
CA LEU A 383 21.24 -8.10 8.93
C LEU A 383 22.00 -8.69 10.13
N GLU A 384 23.33 -8.62 10.13
CA GLU A 384 24.18 -9.07 11.26
C GLU A 384 23.83 -8.36 12.56
N ARG A 385 23.48 -7.07 12.49
CA ARG A 385 23.13 -6.26 13.67
C ARG A 385 21.68 -6.47 14.14
N LEU A 386 20.80 -6.93 13.24
CA LEU A 386 19.39 -7.19 13.54
C LEU A 386 19.16 -8.60 14.08
N ALA A 387 20.06 -9.54 13.77
CA ALA A 387 20.17 -10.85 14.40
C ALA A 387 20.56 -10.71 15.87
#